data_AF-A0A0Q7JZ78-F1
#
_entry.id   AF-A0A0Q7JZ78-F1
#
_cell.length_a   1.000
_cell.length_b   1.000
_cell.length_c   1.000
_cell.angle_alpha   90.00
_cell.angle_beta   90.00
_cell.angle_gamma   90.00
#
_symmetry.space_group_name_H-M   'P 1'
#
loop_
_entity.id
_entity.type
_entity.pdbx_description
1 polymer ?
#
loop_
_entity_poly.entity_id
_entity_poly.type
_entity_poly.pdbx_seq_one_letter_code
_entity_poly.pdbx_strand_id
1 'polypeptide(L)'
;MPVMWVSFGVVIVAAAVRARRSVRALQVGLVAVAGLFVLAGALVNAAYLMRGDDYATFASGSTIGFVRDTWASLVVPHHHLFIGLLVAFEATVGVLVLLGPRAREVGLVAAIVFHVLLVSFGWGFALWSAPMVVALGLLLRASRRRPDALASWSGAPTSRGTPRRTLHGV
;
A
#
# COMPACT_ATOMS: atom_id res chain seq x y z
N MET A 1 2.50 -5.50 -18.88
CA MET A 1 2.19 -4.71 -17.68
C MET A 1 1.72 -5.53 -16.47
N PRO A 2 0.87 -6.58 -16.54
CA PRO A 2 0.36 -7.30 -15.34
C PRO A 2 1.43 -7.93 -14.44
N VAL A 3 2.57 -8.29 -15.00
CA VAL A 3 3.66 -9.00 -14.30
C VAL A 3 4.14 -8.22 -13.08
N MET A 4 4.33 -6.89 -13.18
CA MET A 4 4.86 -6.09 -12.07
C MET A 4 3.90 -6.10 -10.86
N TRP A 5 2.60 -5.90 -11.09
CA TRP A 5 1.58 -5.98 -10.04
C TRP A 5 1.59 -7.35 -9.39
N VAL A 6 1.50 -8.42 -10.19
CA VAL A 6 1.48 -9.80 -9.68
C VAL A 6 2.76 -10.12 -8.89
N SER A 7 3.93 -9.73 -9.38
CA SER A 7 5.20 -9.93 -8.68
C SER A 7 5.21 -9.25 -7.30
N PHE A 8 4.84 -7.98 -7.23
CA PHE A 8 4.74 -7.30 -5.93
C PHE A 8 3.67 -7.93 -5.03
N GLY A 9 2.50 -8.24 -5.57
CA GLY A 9 1.41 -8.89 -4.83
C GLY A 9 1.84 -10.21 -4.20
N VAL A 10 2.51 -11.08 -4.96
CA VAL A 10 3.05 -12.36 -4.47
C VAL A 10 4.06 -12.11 -3.35
N VAL A 11 4.99 -11.16 -3.53
CA VAL A 11 5.99 -10.82 -2.50
C VAL A 11 5.29 -10.30 -1.24
N ILE A 12 4.32 -9.41 -1.37
CA ILE A 12 3.54 -8.84 -0.26
C ILE A 12 2.84 -9.94 0.52
N VAL A 13 2.10 -10.83 -0.15
CA VAL A 13 1.38 -11.93 0.48
C VAL A 13 2.35 -12.88 1.19
N ALA A 14 3.42 -13.30 0.50
CA ALA A 14 4.41 -14.22 1.06
C ALA A 14 5.19 -13.62 2.25
N ALA A 15 5.47 -12.32 2.20
CA ALA A 15 6.09 -11.57 3.28
C ALA A 15 5.14 -11.40 4.47
N ALA A 16 3.88 -11.05 4.21
CA ALA A 16 2.86 -10.81 5.23
C ALA A 16 2.61 -12.03 6.12
N VAL A 17 2.55 -13.23 5.53
CA VAL A 17 2.40 -14.49 6.28
C VAL A 17 3.57 -14.70 7.26
N ARG A 18 4.78 -14.30 6.87
CA ARG A 18 6.01 -14.48 7.67
C ARG A 18 6.29 -13.29 8.59
N ALA A 19 5.65 -12.14 8.38
CA ALA A 19 5.92 -10.88 9.08
C ALA A 19 5.71 -10.97 10.60
N ARG A 20 4.83 -11.87 11.08
CA ARG A 20 4.66 -12.12 12.52
C ARG A 20 5.88 -12.70 13.20
N ARG A 21 6.74 -13.42 12.46
CA ARG A 21 7.91 -14.12 13.00
C ARG A 21 9.21 -13.45 12.59
N SER A 22 9.30 -12.85 11.40
CA SER A 22 10.52 -12.26 10.86
C SER A 22 10.42 -10.74 10.62
N VAL A 23 11.35 -9.96 11.18
CA VAL A 23 11.46 -8.50 10.93
C VAL A 23 11.87 -8.24 9.49
N ARG A 24 12.77 -9.07 8.94
CA ARG A 24 13.17 -8.99 7.52
C ARG A 24 11.97 -9.21 6.60
N ALA A 25 11.11 -10.18 6.91
CA ALA A 25 9.89 -10.39 6.13
C ALA A 25 8.95 -9.18 6.21
N LEU A 26 8.80 -8.56 7.39
CA LEU A 26 8.03 -7.33 7.53
C LEU A 26 8.60 -6.19 6.67
N GLN A 27 9.92 -5.95 6.71
CA GLN A 27 10.58 -4.94 5.88
C GLN A 27 10.39 -5.20 4.39
N VAL A 28 10.62 -6.43 3.94
CA VAL A 28 10.40 -6.82 2.53
C VAL A 28 8.95 -6.58 2.13
N GLY A 29 7.98 -6.91 2.98
CA GLY A 29 6.57 -6.64 2.73
C GLY A 29 6.28 -5.14 2.60
N LEU A 30 6.81 -4.31 3.49
CA LEU A 30 6.63 -2.85 3.44
C LEU A 30 7.27 -2.23 2.20
N VAL A 31 8.48 -2.66 1.84
CA VAL A 31 9.17 -2.23 0.61
C VAL A 31 8.41 -2.67 -0.63
N ALA A 32 7.86 -3.89 -0.65
CA ALA A 32 7.06 -4.38 -1.75
C ALA A 32 5.73 -3.63 -1.88
N VAL A 33 5.08 -3.26 -0.77
CA VAL A 33 3.89 -2.37 -0.80
C VAL A 33 4.26 -1.01 -1.39
N ALA A 34 5.36 -0.41 -0.95
CA ALA A 34 5.82 0.87 -1.49
C ALA A 34 6.13 0.76 -2.99
N GLY A 35 6.81 -0.31 -3.41
CA GLY A 35 7.08 -0.59 -4.83
C GLY A 35 5.81 -0.77 -5.66
N LEU A 36 4.82 -1.51 -5.16
CA LEU A 36 3.53 -1.67 -5.82
C LEU A 36 2.84 -0.32 -6.04
N PHE A 37 2.74 0.49 -4.99
CA PHE A 37 2.01 1.76 -5.07
C PHE A 37 2.75 2.84 -5.87
N VAL A 38 4.08 2.92 -5.75
CA VAL A 38 4.86 3.93 -6.49
C VAL A 38 5.13 3.50 -7.92
N LEU A 39 5.66 2.30 -8.14
CA LEU A 39 6.14 1.88 -9.45
C LEU A 39 5.00 1.33 -10.32
N ALA A 40 4.17 0.44 -9.76
CA ALA A 40 3.09 -0.16 -10.53
C ALA A 40 1.87 0.77 -10.58
N GLY A 41 1.49 1.39 -9.46
CA GLY A 41 0.39 2.36 -9.40
C GLY A 41 0.78 3.70 -10.03
N ALA A 42 1.43 4.56 -9.25
CA ALA A 42 1.61 5.96 -9.59
C ALA A 42 2.37 6.17 -10.91
N LEU A 43 3.50 5.50 -11.11
CA LEU A 43 4.32 5.69 -12.32
C LEU A 43 3.61 5.18 -13.58
N VAL A 44 2.95 4.02 -13.54
CA VAL A 44 2.26 3.52 -14.73
C VAL A 44 0.99 4.32 -15.01
N ASN A 45 0.21 4.71 -14.00
CA ASN A 45 -0.95 5.58 -14.19
C ASN A 45 -0.53 6.95 -14.74
N ALA A 46 0.57 7.53 -14.26
CA ALA A 46 1.13 8.76 -14.84
C ALA A 46 1.53 8.55 -16.31
N ALA A 47 2.14 7.42 -16.64
CA ALA A 47 2.54 7.11 -18.01
C ALA A 47 1.35 6.89 -18.96
N TYR A 48 0.24 6.29 -18.48
CA TYR A 48 -1.01 6.19 -19.23
C TYR A 48 -1.63 7.57 -19.46
N LEU A 49 -1.66 8.40 -18.44
CA LEU A 49 -2.19 9.76 -18.56
C LEU A 49 -1.39 10.60 -19.56
N MET A 50 -0.05 10.50 -19.54
CA MET A 50 0.81 11.20 -20.51
C MET A 50 0.65 10.70 -21.94
N ARG A 51 0.21 9.46 -22.14
CA ARG A 51 -0.06 8.88 -23.48
C ARG A 51 -1.46 9.21 -24.00
N GLY A 52 -2.33 9.78 -23.16
CA GLY A 52 -3.71 10.10 -23.52
C GLY A 52 -4.68 8.92 -23.43
N ASP A 53 -4.37 7.89 -22.64
CA ASP A 53 -5.29 6.77 -22.42
C ASP A 53 -6.55 7.26 -21.67
N ASP A 54 -7.74 6.90 -22.16
CA ASP A 54 -8.99 7.53 -21.73
C ASP A 54 -9.66 6.89 -20.50
N TYR A 55 -9.12 5.76 -20.01
CA TYR A 55 -9.66 4.97 -18.89
C TYR A 55 -11.16 4.59 -19.05
N ALA A 56 -11.72 4.69 -20.26
CA ALA A 56 -13.16 4.58 -20.49
C ALA A 56 -13.72 3.22 -20.08
N THR A 57 -12.94 2.16 -20.32
CA THR A 57 -13.37 0.78 -20.05
C THR A 57 -13.11 0.33 -18.62
N PHE A 58 -12.48 1.14 -17.76
CA PHE A 58 -12.05 0.70 -16.42
C PHE A 58 -13.21 0.22 -15.54
N ALA A 59 -14.34 0.94 -15.56
CA ALA A 59 -15.54 0.59 -14.79
C ALA A 59 -16.54 -0.31 -15.53
N SER A 60 -16.24 -0.74 -16.75
CA SER A 60 -17.16 -1.55 -17.59
C SER A 60 -17.57 -2.87 -16.93
N GLY A 61 -16.66 -3.46 -16.13
CA GLY A 61 -16.90 -4.71 -15.39
C GLY A 61 -17.69 -4.55 -14.08
N SER A 62 -18.07 -3.34 -13.69
CA SER A 62 -18.81 -3.12 -12.45
C SER A 62 -20.26 -3.59 -12.59
N THR A 63 -20.73 -4.35 -11.60
CA THR A 63 -22.15 -4.73 -11.46
C THR A 63 -22.99 -3.62 -10.82
N ILE A 64 -22.35 -2.56 -10.30
CA ILE A 64 -23.02 -1.45 -9.62
C ILE A 64 -23.24 -0.32 -10.64
N GLY A 65 -24.51 -0.10 -11.01
CA GLY A 65 -24.87 0.94 -12.00
C GLY A 65 -24.30 2.31 -11.67
N PHE A 66 -24.48 2.77 -10.42
CA PHE A 66 -23.92 4.03 -9.93
C PHE A 66 -22.41 4.19 -10.21
N VAL A 67 -21.60 3.15 -10.01
CA VAL A 67 -20.15 3.20 -10.23
C VAL A 67 -19.83 3.36 -11.72
N ARG A 68 -20.44 2.53 -12.57
CA ARG A 68 -20.25 2.59 -14.02
C ARG A 68 -20.70 3.92 -14.60
N ASP A 69 -21.88 4.38 -14.21
CA ASP A 69 -22.50 5.58 -14.76
C ASP A 69 -21.77 6.84 -14.28
N THR A 70 -21.36 6.88 -13.01
CA THR A 70 -20.54 7.99 -12.48
C THR A 70 -19.15 8.00 -13.12
N TRP A 71 -18.54 6.85 -13.35
CA TRP A 71 -17.25 6.78 -14.04
C TRP A 71 -17.34 7.36 -15.44
N ALA A 72 -18.33 6.91 -16.23
CA ALA A 72 -18.51 7.36 -17.61
C ALA A 72 -18.89 8.85 -17.72
N SER A 73 -19.73 9.36 -16.80
CA SER A 73 -20.24 10.73 -16.86
C SER A 73 -19.33 11.77 -16.18
N LEU A 74 -18.59 11.39 -15.13
CA LEU A 74 -17.79 12.34 -14.34
C LEU A 74 -16.28 12.10 -14.50
N VAL A 75 -15.83 10.85 -14.38
CA VAL A 75 -14.39 10.54 -14.36
C VAL A 75 -13.78 10.60 -15.75
N VAL A 76 -14.38 9.95 -16.75
CA VAL A 76 -13.86 9.90 -18.12
C VAL A 76 -13.68 11.31 -18.72
N PRO A 77 -14.65 12.23 -18.65
CA PRO A 77 -14.47 13.58 -19.21
C PRO A 77 -13.41 14.42 -18.48
N HIS A 78 -13.11 14.09 -17.21
CA HIS A 78 -12.16 14.82 -16.36
C HIS A 78 -11.00 13.93 -15.90
N HIS A 79 -10.60 12.96 -16.74
CA HIS A 79 -9.68 11.89 -16.32
C HIS A 79 -8.32 12.40 -15.85
N HIS A 80 -7.86 13.56 -16.33
CA HIS A 80 -6.60 14.16 -15.96
C HIS A 80 -6.60 14.58 -14.49
N LEU A 81 -7.74 15.09 -14.00
CA LEU A 81 -7.92 15.45 -12.61
C LEU A 81 -8.01 14.20 -11.74
N PHE A 82 -8.92 13.28 -12.05
CA PHE A 82 -9.19 12.12 -11.19
C PHE A 82 -8.05 11.10 -11.19
N ILE A 83 -7.46 10.79 -12.34
CA ILE A 83 -6.30 9.92 -12.44
C ILE A 83 -5.05 10.62 -11.89
N GLY A 84 -4.91 11.93 -12.08
CA GLY A 84 -3.85 12.71 -11.43
C GLY A 84 -3.91 12.65 -9.90
N LEU A 85 -5.12 12.78 -9.33
CA LEU A 85 -5.36 12.59 -7.90
C LEU A 85 -5.06 11.15 -7.45
N LEU A 86 -5.41 10.15 -8.25
CA LEU A 86 -5.07 8.75 -7.99
C LEU A 86 -3.54 8.56 -7.95
N VAL A 87 -2.80 9.09 -8.93
CA VAL A 87 -1.34 9.04 -8.98
C VAL A 87 -0.73 9.67 -7.71
N ALA A 88 -1.20 10.85 -7.32
CA ALA A 88 -0.73 11.53 -6.12
C ALA A 88 -1.04 10.73 -4.85
N PHE A 89 -2.24 10.16 -4.75
CA PHE A 89 -2.64 9.27 -3.67
C PHE A 89 -1.73 8.03 -3.60
N GLU A 90 -1.52 7.34 -4.72
CA GLU A 90 -0.73 6.12 -4.78
C GLU A 90 0.73 6.38 -4.37
N ALA A 91 1.33 7.45 -4.90
CA ALA A 91 2.68 7.88 -4.52
C ALA A 91 2.76 8.19 -3.01
N THR A 92 1.77 8.91 -2.48
CA THR A 92 1.69 9.26 -1.06
C THR A 92 1.61 8.01 -0.19
N VAL A 93 0.74 7.06 -0.52
CA VAL A 93 0.62 5.78 0.20
C VAL A 93 1.95 5.04 0.21
N GLY A 94 2.59 4.91 -0.95
CA GLY A 94 3.87 4.22 -1.06
C GLY A 94 4.98 4.84 -0.20
N VAL A 95 5.05 6.17 -0.17
CA VAL A 95 6.00 6.91 0.69
C VAL A 95 5.65 6.72 2.17
N LEU A 96 4.39 6.94 2.56
CA LEU A 96 3.93 6.85 3.95
C LEU A 96 4.29 5.50 4.60
N VAL A 97 4.17 4.39 3.85
CA VAL A 97 4.50 3.04 4.33
C VAL A 97 5.96 2.88 4.76
N LEU A 98 6.88 3.64 4.15
CA LEU A 98 8.31 3.58 4.45
C LEU A 98 8.75 4.55 5.56
N LEU A 99 7.93 5.55 5.88
CA LEU A 99 8.22 6.54 6.92
C LEU A 99 8.04 5.97 8.33
N GLY A 100 7.98 6.86 9.32
CA GLY A 100 7.80 6.53 10.74
C GLY A 100 6.50 5.77 11.05
N PRO A 101 6.35 5.28 12.30
CA PRO A 101 5.30 4.32 12.67
C PRO A 101 3.86 4.83 12.40
N ARG A 102 3.58 6.11 12.70
CA ARG A 102 2.26 6.71 12.45
C ARG A 102 1.96 6.85 10.96
N ALA A 103 2.91 7.36 10.18
CA ALA A 103 2.77 7.50 8.73
C ALA A 103 2.56 6.12 8.07
N ARG A 104 3.32 5.11 8.48
CA ARG A 104 3.18 3.75 7.99
C ARG A 104 1.81 3.15 8.26
N GLU A 105 1.28 3.38 9.45
CA GLU A 105 -0.07 2.95 9.79
C GLU A 105 -1.11 3.60 8.88
N VAL A 106 -1.04 4.92 8.70
CA VAL A 106 -1.94 5.65 7.78
C VAL A 106 -1.81 5.11 6.35
N GLY A 107 -0.60 4.92 5.84
CA GLY A 107 -0.35 4.38 4.51
C GLY A 107 -0.94 2.97 4.32
N LEU A 108 -0.74 2.07 5.29
CA LEU A 108 -1.31 0.72 5.24
C LEU A 108 -2.83 0.71 5.33
N VAL A 109 -3.42 1.57 6.16
CA VAL A 109 -4.89 1.71 6.25
C VAL A 109 -5.46 2.28 4.95
N ALA A 110 -4.84 3.31 4.39
CA ALA A 110 -5.23 3.88 3.10
C ALA A 110 -5.14 2.83 1.98
N ALA A 111 -4.07 2.02 1.96
CA ALA A 111 -3.94 0.92 1.02
C ALA A 111 -5.05 -0.14 1.17
N ILE A 112 -5.46 -0.47 2.40
CA ILE A 112 -6.58 -1.39 2.66
C ILE A 112 -7.88 -0.80 2.13
N VAL A 113 -8.19 0.45 2.50
CA VAL A 113 -9.40 1.14 2.05
C VAL A 113 -9.45 1.22 0.53
N PHE A 114 -8.33 1.55 -0.12
CA PHE A 114 -8.22 1.56 -1.58
C PHE A 114 -8.59 0.21 -2.20
N HIS A 115 -8.03 -0.90 -1.70
CA HIS A 115 -8.35 -2.22 -2.24
C HIS A 115 -9.81 -2.62 -1.98
N VAL A 116 -10.40 -2.23 -0.84
CA VAL A 116 -11.81 -2.46 -0.55
C VAL A 116 -12.70 -1.69 -1.53
N LEU A 117 -12.41 -0.41 -1.76
CA LEU A 117 -13.15 0.41 -2.74
C LEU A 117 -12.99 -0.12 -4.16
N LEU A 118 -11.81 -0.64 -4.51
CA LEU A 118 -11.52 -1.21 -5.83
C LEU A 118 -12.44 -2.39 -6.18
N VAL A 119 -12.96 -3.12 -5.18
CA VAL A 119 -13.94 -4.21 -5.39
C VAL A 119 -15.21 -3.72 -6.10
N SER A 120 -15.60 -2.46 -5.89
CA SER A 120 -16.78 -1.87 -6.54
C SER A 120 -16.68 -1.82 -8.08
N PHE A 121 -15.48 -1.98 -8.64
CA PHE A 121 -15.24 -2.00 -10.08
C PHE A 121 -15.43 -3.37 -10.73
N GLY A 122 -15.66 -4.44 -9.95
CA GLY A 122 -16.06 -5.75 -10.47
C GLY A 122 -15.34 -6.95 -9.86
N TRP A 123 -15.76 -8.15 -10.25
CA TRP A 123 -15.28 -9.43 -9.68
C TRP A 123 -13.79 -9.69 -9.89
N GLY A 124 -13.21 -9.26 -11.01
CA GLY A 124 -11.77 -9.38 -11.24
C GLY A 124 -10.95 -8.65 -10.18
N PHE A 125 -11.41 -7.47 -9.76
CA PHE A 125 -10.80 -6.72 -8.66
C PHE A 125 -11.01 -7.39 -7.32
N ALA A 126 -12.13 -8.08 -7.09
CA ALA A 126 -12.35 -8.83 -5.85
C ALA A 126 -11.29 -9.93 -5.65
N LEU A 127 -10.96 -10.68 -6.71
CA LEU A 127 -9.95 -11.75 -6.67
C LEU A 127 -8.56 -11.23 -6.32
N TRP A 128 -8.22 -10.02 -6.77
CA TRP A 128 -6.99 -9.33 -6.42
C TRP A 128 -7.03 -8.70 -5.02
N SER A 129 -8.09 -7.99 -4.70
CA SER A 129 -8.22 -7.20 -3.47
C SER A 129 -8.34 -8.06 -2.22
N ALA A 130 -9.02 -9.20 -2.27
CA ALA A 130 -9.19 -10.07 -1.10
C ALA A 130 -7.85 -10.53 -0.48
N PRO A 131 -6.93 -11.18 -1.21
CA PRO A 131 -5.64 -11.56 -0.65
C PRO A 131 -4.79 -10.34 -0.26
N MET A 132 -4.89 -9.24 -1.00
CA MET A 132 -4.16 -8.01 -0.69
C MET A 132 -4.62 -7.38 0.63
N VAL A 133 -5.92 -7.26 0.87
CA VAL A 133 -6.48 -6.73 2.13
C VAL A 133 -6.03 -7.57 3.33
N VAL A 134 -6.07 -8.90 3.20
CA VAL A 134 -5.58 -9.80 4.25
C VAL A 134 -4.09 -9.60 4.50
N ALA A 135 -3.27 -9.54 3.45
CA ALA A 135 -1.83 -9.35 3.56
C ALA A 135 -1.48 -7.99 4.19
N LEU A 136 -2.11 -6.92 3.75
CA LEU A 136 -1.94 -5.58 4.30
C LEU A 136 -2.38 -5.52 5.77
N GLY A 137 -3.47 -6.18 6.14
CA GLY A 137 -3.91 -6.30 7.53
C GLY A 137 -2.90 -7.05 8.41
N LEU A 138 -2.28 -8.11 7.90
CA LEU A 138 -1.20 -8.83 8.59
C LEU A 138 0.05 -7.96 8.77
N LEU A 139 0.44 -7.19 7.75
CA LEU A 139 1.57 -6.25 7.82
C LEU A 139 1.28 -5.12 8.80
N LEU A 140 0.07 -4.55 8.80
CA LEU A 140 -0.37 -3.52 9.74
C LEU A 140 -0.35 -4.05 11.19
N ARG A 141 -0.86 -5.26 11.41
CA ARG A 141 -0.81 -5.89 12.74
C ARG A 141 0.63 -6.15 13.19
N ALA A 142 1.50 -6.58 12.28
CA ALA A 142 2.89 -6.85 12.59
C ALA A 142 3.70 -5.57 12.85
N SER A 143 3.47 -4.49 12.10
CA SER A 143 4.13 -3.19 12.27
C SER A 143 3.79 -2.56 13.62
N ARG A 144 2.51 -2.60 14.03
CA ARG A 144 2.07 -2.14 15.36
C ARG A 144 2.69 -2.91 16.51
N ARG A 145 3.01 -4.19 16.32
CA ARG A 145 3.62 -5.05 17.36
C ARG A 145 5.14 -4.92 17.45
N ARG A 146 5.79 -4.32 16.45
CA ARG A 146 7.26 -4.29 16.32
C ARG A 146 7.80 -2.90 15.96
N PRO A 147 7.40 -1.83 16.66
CA PRO A 147 7.88 -0.48 16.35
C PRO A 147 9.40 -0.36 16.54
N ASP A 148 9.94 -0.88 17.65
CA ASP A 148 11.37 -0.78 18.01
C ASP A 148 12.27 -1.46 16.97
N ALA A 149 11.85 -2.63 16.45
CA ALA A 149 12.59 -3.39 15.46
C ALA A 149 12.62 -2.74 14.06
N LEU A 150 11.66 -1.85 13.76
CA LEU A 150 11.65 -1.07 12.53
C LEU A 150 12.38 0.27 12.69
N ALA A 151 12.48 0.80 13.91
CA ALA A 151 13.24 2.01 14.19
C ALA A 151 14.75 1.79 13.99
N SER A 152 15.27 0.63 14.39
CA SER A 152 16.68 0.25 14.17
C SER A 152 17.05 0.12 12.70
N TRP A 153 16.09 -0.25 11.84
CA TRP A 153 16.28 -0.29 10.39
C TRP A 153 16.41 1.10 9.77
N SER A 154 15.65 2.07 10.27
CA SER A 154 15.71 3.47 9.82
C SER A 154 16.90 4.25 10.42
N GLY A 155 17.80 3.59 11.16
CA GLY A 155 18.94 4.27 11.81
C GLY A 155 18.53 5.23 12.94
N ALA A 156 17.29 5.14 13.43
CA ALA A 156 16.82 6.03 14.50
C ALA A 156 17.44 5.60 15.84
N PRO A 157 17.94 6.54 16.67
CA PRO A 157 18.53 6.21 17.97
C PRO A 157 17.52 5.44 18.83
N THR A 158 17.89 4.25 19.29
CA THR A 158 17.10 3.48 20.26
C THR A 158 17.13 4.21 21.60
N SER A 159 16.03 4.85 21.98
CA SER A 159 15.92 5.64 23.23
C SER A 159 15.96 4.83 24.54
N ARG A 160 16.40 3.56 24.50
CA ARG A 160 16.60 2.73 25.69
C ARG A 160 18.07 2.43 25.90
N GLY A 161 18.78 3.44 26.37
CA GLY A 161 20.15 3.34 26.88
C GLY A 161 20.26 4.07 28.21
N THR A 162 19.51 3.64 29.23
CA THR A 162 19.82 4.03 30.62
C THR A 162 20.55 2.85 31.26
N PRO A 163 21.88 2.93 31.48
CA PRO A 163 22.58 1.91 32.24
C PRO A 163 22.07 1.97 33.67
N ARG A 164 21.52 0.84 34.16
CA ARG A 164 21.23 0.65 35.58
C ARG A 164 22.57 0.65 36.31
N ARG A 165 22.96 1.80 36.86
CA ARG A 165 24.12 1.93 37.73
C ARG A 165 23.80 1.20 39.03
N THR A 166 24.17 -0.08 39.11
CA THR A 166 24.29 -0.80 40.38
C THR A 166 25.40 -0.15 41.18
N LEU A 167 25.03 0.73 42.11
CA LEU A 167 25.90 1.10 43.21
C LEU A 167 25.94 -0.09 44.17
N HIS A 168 26.93 -0.96 43.96
CA HIS A 168 27.44 -1.81 45.02
C HIS A 168 28.16 -0.93 46.03
N GLY A 169 27.89 -1.19 47.30
CA GLY A 169 28.27 -0.38 48.44
C GLY A 169 29.76 -0.28 48.71
N VAL A 170 30.07 0.75 49.50
CA VAL A 170 31.12 0.78 50.53
C VAL A 170 30.49 1.48 51.73
#